data_AF-Q4N7S2-F1
#
_entry.id   AF-Q4N7S2-F1
#
_cell.length_a   1.000
_cell.length_b   1.000
_cell.length_c   1.000
_cell.angle_alpha   90.00
_cell.angle_beta   90.00
_cell.angle_gamma   90.00
#
_symmetry.space_group_name_H-M   'P 1'
#
loop_
_entity.id
_entity.type
_entity.pdbx_description
1 polymer ?
#
loop_
_entity_poly.entity_id
_entity_poly.type
_entity_poly.pdbx_seq_one_letter_code
_entity_poly.pdbx_strand_id
1 'polypeptide(L)'
;MEDNSYFEELCTQVYNYYGKARNVDPNKHALVMLRSMGEFWTEDEVKNALLNLNDRQEFLSFTNFRRLAKSKWYDPNNNENEEGEQVNDDGYGNQIHMLSEDIQKFKNAFNRVSKFYTGNEGENKTLPVNVLYNILTNFDNPMPKRVGTYLVSSLNVYNNEVSARSLLCLIAKREEFGKVL
;
A
#
# COMPACT_ATOMS: atom_id res chain seq x y z
N MET A 1 -11.59 25.37 7.85
CA MET A 1 -10.58 25.52 6.78
C MET A 1 -9.32 24.71 7.14
N GLU A 2 -9.48 23.49 7.67
CA GLU A 2 -8.38 22.70 8.27
C GLU A 2 -8.18 21.30 7.64
N ASP A 3 -9.09 20.82 6.78
CA ASP A 3 -9.05 19.44 6.24
C ASP A 3 -7.86 19.12 5.33
N ASN A 4 -7.14 20.12 4.80
CA ASN A 4 -5.97 19.88 3.94
C ASN A 4 -4.61 20.00 4.66
N SER A 5 -4.58 20.36 5.95
CA SER A 5 -3.33 20.61 6.69
C SER A 5 -2.36 19.43 6.62
N TYR A 6 -2.86 18.23 6.90
CA TYR A 6 -2.06 17.00 6.91
C TYR A 6 -1.52 16.63 5.52
N PHE A 7 -2.35 16.73 4.47
CA PHE A 7 -1.92 16.46 3.11
C PHE A 7 -0.78 17.38 2.66
N GLU A 8 -0.91 18.68 2.95
CA GLU A 8 0.10 19.68 2.60
C GLU A 8 1.41 19.45 3.37
N GLU A 9 1.31 19.11 4.66
CA GLU A 9 2.47 18.79 5.49
C GLU A 9 3.18 17.54 4.99
N LEU A 10 2.45 16.46 4.70
CA LEU A 10 3.01 15.22 4.17
C LEU A 10 3.67 15.43 2.80
N CYS A 11 3.03 16.18 1.90
CA CYS A 11 3.64 16.56 0.62
C CYS A 11 4.97 17.29 0.83
N THR A 12 5.01 18.22 1.78
CA THR A 12 6.20 19.00 2.09
C THR A 12 7.32 18.12 2.65
N GLN A 13 7.00 17.22 3.57
CA GLN A 13 7.98 16.29 4.17
C GLN A 13 8.57 15.34 3.11
N VAL A 14 7.72 14.69 2.31
CA VAL A 14 8.12 13.75 1.25
C VAL A 14 8.98 14.47 0.21
N TYR A 15 8.56 15.65 -0.25
CA TYR A 15 9.31 16.41 -1.25
C TYR A 15 10.63 16.96 -0.72
N ASN A 16 10.71 17.38 0.54
CA ASN A 16 11.97 17.82 1.14
C ASN A 16 12.99 16.69 1.25
N TYR A 17 12.51 15.48 1.55
CA TYR A 17 13.36 14.30 1.70
C TYR A 17 13.85 13.76 0.34
N TYR A 18 12.92 13.46 -0.57
CA TYR A 18 13.25 12.83 -1.84
C TYR A 18 13.49 13.84 -2.97
N GLY A 19 12.79 14.97 -2.96
CA GLY A 19 12.71 15.90 -4.08
C GLY A 19 14.02 16.62 -4.44
N LYS A 20 15.12 16.42 -3.69
CA LYS A 20 16.47 16.93 -4.01
C LYS A 20 17.38 15.89 -4.65
N ALA A 21 17.01 14.61 -4.66
CA ALA A 21 17.79 13.58 -5.33
C ALA A 21 17.71 13.76 -6.86
N ARG A 22 18.87 13.90 -7.52
CA ARG A 22 18.98 14.08 -8.99
C ARG A 22 19.87 13.04 -9.67
N ASN A 23 20.56 12.20 -8.90
CA ASN A 23 21.43 11.13 -9.43
C ASN A 23 20.67 9.80 -9.58
N VAL A 24 19.39 9.85 -9.91
CA VAL A 24 18.49 8.69 -9.96
C VAL A 24 17.60 8.79 -11.20
N ASP A 25 17.12 7.63 -11.68
CA ASP A 25 16.16 7.58 -12.77
C ASP A 25 14.89 8.40 -12.42
N PRO A 26 14.44 9.34 -13.28
CA PRO A 26 13.34 10.22 -12.94
C PRO A 26 11.99 9.52 -12.75
N ASN A 27 11.73 8.43 -13.48
CA ASN A 27 10.50 7.65 -13.31
C ASN A 27 10.49 6.94 -11.95
N LYS A 28 11.61 6.28 -11.59
CA LYS A 28 11.76 5.64 -10.28
C LYS A 28 11.70 6.66 -9.13
N HIS A 29 12.27 7.84 -9.34
CA HIS A 29 12.23 8.94 -8.38
C HIS A 29 10.80 9.43 -8.12
N ALA A 30 10.06 9.73 -9.19
CA ALA A 30 8.65 10.10 -9.11
C ALA A 30 7.79 9.01 -8.45
N LEU A 31 8.04 7.74 -8.79
CA LEU A 31 7.32 6.60 -8.25
C LEU A 31 7.51 6.47 -6.73
N VAL A 32 8.75 6.60 -6.24
CA VAL A 32 9.05 6.56 -4.80
C VAL A 32 8.36 7.71 -4.07
N MET A 33 8.41 8.93 -4.62
CA MET A 33 7.76 10.10 -4.03
C MET A 33 6.25 9.92 -3.94
N LEU A 34 5.60 9.50 -5.02
CA LEU A 34 4.14 9.34 -5.07
C LEU A 34 3.67 8.19 -4.16
N ARG A 35 4.42 7.08 -4.10
CA ARG A 35 4.11 5.96 -3.17
C ARG A 35 4.35 6.32 -1.71
N SER A 36 5.23 7.27 -1.43
CA SER A 36 5.45 7.76 -0.06
C SER A 36 4.26 8.56 0.49
N MET A 37 3.30 8.93 -0.36
CA MET A 37 2.02 9.51 0.05
C MET A 37 1.01 8.46 0.51
N GLY A 38 1.37 7.17 0.50
CA GLY A 38 0.49 6.07 0.93
C GLY A 38 -0.38 5.46 -0.17
N GLU A 39 -0.51 6.15 -1.31
CA GLU A 39 -1.31 5.72 -2.46
C GLU A 39 -0.52 4.88 -3.46
N PHE A 40 -1.19 3.94 -4.13
CA PHE A 40 -0.56 3.08 -5.13
C PHE A 40 -0.42 3.79 -6.49
N TRP A 41 0.80 3.73 -7.03
CA TRP A 41 1.15 4.21 -8.35
C TRP A 41 1.91 3.11 -9.11
N THR A 42 1.51 2.83 -10.35
CA THR A 42 2.25 1.93 -11.25
C THR A 42 3.34 2.68 -12.01
N GLU A 43 4.31 1.95 -12.56
CA GLU A 43 5.33 2.54 -13.43
C GLU A 43 4.69 3.17 -14.69
N ASP A 44 3.67 2.53 -15.26
CA ASP A 44 2.96 3.04 -16.44
C ASP A 44 2.15 4.31 -16.13
N GLU A 45 1.49 4.38 -14.97
CA GLU A 45 0.78 5.58 -14.52
C GLU A 45 1.74 6.76 -14.34
N VAL A 46 2.89 6.53 -13.68
CA VAL A 46 3.91 7.56 -13.47
C VAL A 46 4.51 7.98 -14.80
N LYS A 47 4.83 7.04 -15.68
CA LYS A 47 5.37 7.32 -17.02
C LYS A 47 4.38 8.15 -17.84
N ASN A 48 3.09 7.79 -17.84
CA ASN A 48 2.05 8.56 -18.52
C ASN A 48 1.86 9.96 -17.90
N ALA A 49 1.92 10.06 -16.57
CA ALA A 49 1.83 11.34 -15.88
C ALA A 49 3.02 12.27 -16.22
N LEU A 50 4.23 11.72 -16.30
CA LEU A 50 5.44 12.45 -16.66
C LEU A 50 5.47 12.86 -18.14
N LEU A 51 4.99 12.01 -19.06
CA LEU A 51 4.88 12.33 -20.49
C LEU A 51 3.94 13.52 -20.76
N ASN A 52 2.93 13.70 -19.91
CA ASN A 52 1.95 14.79 -20.01
C ASN A 52 2.37 16.08 -19.29
N LEU A 53 3.58 16.13 -18.70
CA LEU A 53 4.11 17.37 -18.15
C LEU A 53 4.66 18.22 -19.29
N ASN A 54 4.02 19.37 -19.51
CA ASN A 54 4.30 20.29 -20.62
C ASN A 54 5.65 21.02 -20.55
N ASP A 55 6.57 20.59 -19.70
CA ASP A 55 7.86 21.23 -19.53
C ASP A 55 8.96 20.21 -19.68
N ARG A 56 10.09 20.61 -20.24
CA ARG A 56 11.33 19.82 -20.43
C ARG A 56 11.98 19.39 -19.10
N GLN A 57 11.21 19.27 -18.02
CA GLN A 57 11.63 18.87 -16.70
C GLN A 57 11.56 17.35 -16.59
N GLU A 58 12.72 16.72 -16.45
CA GLU A 58 12.83 15.28 -16.22
C GLU A 58 12.26 14.87 -14.86
N PHE A 59 12.33 15.75 -13.85
CA PHE A 59 11.89 15.48 -12.48
C PHE A 59 10.62 16.25 -12.11
N LEU A 60 9.80 15.66 -11.23
CA LEU A 60 8.62 16.34 -10.68
C LEU A 60 9.03 17.57 -9.87
N SER A 61 8.50 18.73 -10.26
CA SER A 61 8.45 19.92 -9.39
C SER A 61 7.51 19.67 -8.20
N PHE A 62 7.65 20.44 -7.12
CA PHE A 62 6.78 20.33 -5.95
C PHE A 62 5.31 20.47 -6.34
N THR A 63 5.01 21.44 -7.20
CA THR A 63 3.66 21.68 -7.71
C THR A 63 3.12 20.48 -8.47
N ASN A 64 3.92 19.86 -9.34
CA ASN A 64 3.50 18.69 -10.11
C ASN A 64 3.33 17.46 -9.23
N PHE A 65 4.26 17.22 -8.32
CA PHE A 65 4.17 16.16 -7.33
C PHE A 65 2.91 16.29 -6.47
N ARG A 66 2.68 17.45 -5.86
CA ARG A 66 1.50 17.73 -5.03
C ARG A 66 0.22 17.52 -5.81
N ARG A 67 0.14 18.02 -7.04
CA ARG A 67 -1.04 17.86 -7.91
C ARG A 67 -1.33 16.39 -8.21
N LEU A 68 -0.31 15.62 -8.56
CA LEU A 68 -0.44 14.18 -8.83
C LEU A 68 -0.82 13.42 -7.57
N ALA A 69 -0.15 13.67 -6.44
CA ALA A 69 -0.51 13.07 -5.16
C ALA A 69 -1.97 13.35 -4.79
N LYS A 70 -2.44 14.59 -5.01
CA LYS A 70 -3.83 14.95 -4.71
C LYS A 70 -4.85 14.22 -5.58
N SER A 71 -4.52 13.86 -6.83
CA SER A 71 -5.48 13.20 -7.73
C SER A 71 -5.86 11.77 -7.29
N LYS A 72 -5.05 11.16 -6.42
CA LYS A 72 -5.35 9.85 -5.82
C LYS A 72 -5.50 9.91 -4.29
N TRP A 73 -5.47 11.10 -3.71
CA TRP A 73 -5.47 11.24 -2.26
C TRP A 73 -6.82 10.82 -1.68
N TYR A 74 -6.83 9.74 -0.90
CA TYR A 74 -7.97 9.38 -0.08
C TYR A 74 -8.05 10.32 1.13
N ASP A 75 -9.19 11.00 1.29
CA ASP A 75 -9.45 11.83 2.46
C ASP A 75 -10.11 10.98 3.56
N PRO A 76 -9.40 10.67 4.66
CA PRO A 76 -9.93 9.84 5.73
C PRO A 76 -11.06 10.50 6.53
N ASN A 77 -11.31 11.80 6.36
CA ASN A 77 -12.41 12.53 7.02
C ASN A 77 -13.66 12.66 6.14
N ASN A 78 -13.61 12.21 4.88
CA ASN A 78 -14.75 12.33 3.99
C ASN A 78 -15.78 11.25 4.38
N ASN A 79 -16.88 11.69 5.00
CA ASN A 79 -18.05 10.87 5.32
C ASN A 79 -18.83 10.49 4.06
N GLU A 80 -18.19 9.81 3.10
CA GLU A 80 -18.89 9.14 2.02
C GLU A 80 -19.38 7.77 2.50
N ASN A 81 -20.40 7.84 3.37
CA ASN A 81 -21.47 6.85 3.36
C ASN A 81 -22.38 7.19 2.17
N GLU A 82 -22.02 6.77 0.97
CA GLU A 82 -23.01 6.65 -0.11
C GLU A 82 -23.19 5.18 -0.45
N GLU A 83 -24.46 4.78 -0.38
CA GLU A 83 -25.01 3.46 -0.68
C GLU A 83 -24.66 3.04 -2.11
N GLY A 84 -23.52 2.36 -2.27
CA GLY A 84 -23.20 1.51 -3.40
C GLY A 84 -22.78 0.16 -2.85
N GLU A 85 -23.08 -0.93 -3.58
CA GLU A 85 -22.67 -2.30 -3.23
C GLU A 85 -21.29 -2.31 -2.57
N GLN A 86 -21.15 -2.91 -1.39
CA GLN A 86 -19.86 -3.08 -0.70
C GLN A 86 -18.96 -3.98 -1.55
N VAL A 87 -18.37 -3.40 -2.58
CA VAL A 87 -17.24 -3.94 -3.30
C VAL A 87 -16.08 -3.81 -2.32
N ASN A 88 -15.65 -4.95 -1.78
CA ASN A 88 -14.47 -4.97 -0.92
C ASN A 88 -13.29 -4.44 -1.73
N ASP A 89 -12.94 -3.18 -1.52
CA ASP A 89 -11.83 -2.51 -2.16
C ASP A 89 -10.59 -2.68 -1.27
N ASP A 90 -9.45 -2.94 -1.88
CA ASP A 90 -8.15 -2.95 -1.19
C ASP A 90 -7.67 -1.55 -0.76
N GLY A 91 -8.54 -0.56 -0.95
CA GLY A 91 -8.39 0.87 -0.80
C GLY A 91 -7.44 1.47 -1.85
N TYR A 92 -7.22 0.77 -2.96
CA TYR A 92 -6.46 1.20 -4.13
C TYR A 92 -7.28 1.07 -5.43
N GLY A 93 -8.59 0.86 -5.32
CA GLY A 93 -9.49 0.68 -6.46
C GLY A 93 -9.50 -0.74 -7.00
N ASN A 94 -8.77 -1.69 -6.40
CA ASN A 94 -8.79 -3.09 -6.81
C ASN A 94 -9.82 -3.84 -5.99
N GLN A 95 -10.66 -4.59 -6.70
CA GLN A 95 -11.63 -5.44 -6.05
C GLN A 95 -10.92 -6.60 -5.34
N ILE A 96 -11.00 -6.63 -4.02
CA ILE A 96 -10.72 -7.83 -3.23
C ILE A 96 -11.83 -8.83 -3.56
N HIS A 97 -11.50 -9.82 -4.39
CA HIS A 97 -12.39 -10.93 -4.70
C HIS A 97 -12.47 -11.94 -3.54
N MET A 98 -12.91 -11.48 -2.36
CA MET A 98 -13.24 -12.31 -1.21
C MET A 98 -14.58 -11.87 -0.62
N LEU A 99 -15.30 -12.82 -0.04
CA LEU A 99 -16.54 -12.53 0.69
C LEU A 99 -16.22 -11.63 1.89
N SER A 100 -17.10 -10.67 2.18
CA SER A 100 -16.92 -9.74 3.29
C SER A 100 -16.76 -10.47 4.63
N GLU A 101 -17.45 -11.60 4.80
CA GLU A 101 -17.29 -12.46 5.99
C GLU A 101 -15.87 -13.01 6.15
N ASP A 102 -15.21 -13.40 5.07
CA ASP A 102 -13.87 -13.97 5.10
C ASP A 102 -12.82 -12.89 5.36
N ILE A 103 -13.03 -11.68 4.82
CA ILE A 103 -12.21 -10.51 5.15
C ILE A 103 -12.32 -10.19 6.64
N GLN A 104 -13.53 -10.21 7.20
CA GLN A 104 -13.74 -9.94 8.62
C GLN A 104 -13.10 -11.02 9.51
N LYS A 105 -13.24 -12.30 9.14
CA LYS A 105 -12.56 -13.41 9.83
C LYS A 105 -11.04 -13.23 9.79
N PHE A 106 -10.48 -12.90 8.62
CA PHE A 106 -9.05 -12.62 8.45
C PHE A 106 -8.59 -11.45 9.32
N LYS A 107 -9.26 -10.29 9.25
CA LYS A 107 -8.91 -9.10 10.05
C LYS A 107 -8.95 -9.41 11.54
N ASN A 108 -9.96 -10.14 12.01
CA ASN A 108 -10.07 -10.56 13.40
C ASN A 108 -8.92 -11.49 13.83
N ALA A 109 -8.57 -12.48 13.00
CA ALA A 109 -7.45 -13.37 13.26
C ALA A 109 -6.12 -12.60 13.29
N PHE A 110 -5.87 -11.76 12.28
CA PHE A 110 -4.69 -10.93 12.20
C PHE A 110 -4.55 -10.02 13.42
N ASN A 111 -5.63 -9.35 13.83
CA ASN A 111 -5.62 -8.45 14.98
C ASN A 111 -5.30 -9.17 16.29
N ARG A 112 -5.80 -10.40 16.47
CA ARG A 112 -5.49 -11.23 17.64
C ARG A 112 -4.01 -11.61 17.67
N VAL A 113 -3.47 -12.06 16.54
CA VAL A 113 -2.07 -12.44 16.41
C VAL A 113 -1.15 -11.23 16.60
N SER A 114 -1.44 -10.11 15.93
CA SER A 114 -0.70 -8.87 16.10
C SER A 114 -0.66 -8.43 17.55
N LYS A 115 -1.82 -8.37 18.23
CA LYS A 115 -1.90 -8.03 19.66
C LYS A 115 -1.06 -8.96 20.54
N PHE A 116 -1.06 -10.26 20.25
CA PHE A 116 -0.27 -11.24 21.01
C PHE A 116 1.25 -10.99 20.86
N TYR A 117 1.73 -10.67 19.66
CA TYR A 117 3.16 -10.53 19.39
C TYR A 117 3.72 -9.12 19.65
N THR A 118 2.91 -8.07 19.50
CA THR A 118 3.38 -6.68 19.63
C THR A 118 2.87 -5.99 20.90
N GLY A 119 1.83 -6.53 21.55
CA GLY A 119 1.14 -5.86 22.66
C GLY A 119 0.39 -4.60 22.24
N ASN A 120 0.35 -4.26 20.94
CA ASN A 120 -0.26 -3.04 20.45
C ASN A 120 -1.79 -3.15 20.45
N GLU A 121 -2.45 -2.26 21.17
CA GLU A 121 -3.91 -2.14 21.19
C GLU A 121 -4.45 -1.03 20.28
N GLY A 122 -3.57 -0.20 19.72
CA GLY A 122 -3.91 0.86 18.78
C GLY A 122 -4.48 0.35 17.45
N GLU A 123 -4.95 1.28 16.63
CA GLU A 123 -5.61 0.98 15.35
C GLU A 123 -4.64 0.41 14.30
N ASN A 124 -3.38 0.86 14.33
CA ASN A 124 -2.34 0.44 13.39
C ASN A 124 -1.65 -0.85 13.83
N LYS A 125 -2.38 -1.96 13.68
CA LYS A 125 -1.87 -3.31 13.98
C LYS A 125 -0.99 -3.81 12.85
N THR A 126 0.23 -4.19 13.22
CA THR A 126 1.22 -4.78 12.33
C THR A 126 1.70 -6.11 12.88
N LEU A 127 2.28 -6.93 12.01
CA LEU A 127 2.87 -8.20 12.38
C LEU A 127 4.32 -8.24 11.88
N PRO A 128 5.30 -8.62 12.72
CA PRO A 128 6.66 -8.83 12.25
C PRO A 128 6.71 -9.91 11.17
N VAL A 129 7.50 -9.66 10.12
CA VAL A 129 7.57 -10.51 8.94
C VAL A 129 8.06 -11.93 9.27
N ASN A 130 8.99 -12.06 10.22
CA ASN A 130 9.48 -13.36 10.70
C ASN A 130 8.38 -14.17 11.41
N VAL A 131 7.50 -13.50 12.15
CA VAL A 131 6.35 -14.13 12.82
C VAL A 131 5.35 -14.60 11.77
N LEU A 132 5.02 -13.76 10.78
CA LEU A 132 4.18 -14.17 9.66
C LEU A 132 4.75 -15.40 8.95
N TYR A 133 6.04 -15.38 8.59
CA TYR A 133 6.70 -16.51 7.94
C TYR A 133 6.60 -17.79 8.77
N ASN A 134 6.80 -17.69 10.09
CA ASN A 134 6.71 -18.82 11.00
C ASN A 134 5.29 -19.40 11.05
N ILE A 135 4.26 -18.53 11.13
CA ILE A 135 2.85 -18.95 11.10
C ILE A 135 2.54 -19.69 9.80
N LEU A 136 2.96 -19.15 8.66
CA LEU A 136 2.70 -19.75 7.35
C LEU A 136 3.39 -21.10 7.16
N THR A 137 4.59 -21.30 7.70
CA THR A 137 5.43 -22.45 7.38
C THR A 137 5.48 -23.54 8.45
N ASN A 138 4.98 -23.27 9.66
CA ASN A 138 5.08 -24.21 10.79
C ASN A 138 3.77 -24.41 11.56
N PHE A 139 2.71 -23.65 11.29
CA PHE A 139 1.41 -23.80 11.94
C PHE A 139 0.38 -24.44 11.00
N ASP A 140 -0.50 -25.27 11.57
CA ASP A 140 -1.63 -26.00 10.96
C ASP A 140 -1.76 -25.93 9.43
N ASN A 141 -1.53 -27.05 8.72
CA ASN A 141 -1.33 -27.14 7.27
C ASN A 141 -0.19 -26.22 6.75
N PRO A 142 1.06 -26.51 7.11
CA PRO A 142 2.20 -25.64 6.82
C PRO A 142 2.44 -25.50 5.31
N MET A 143 2.59 -24.26 4.88
CA MET A 143 3.04 -23.93 3.54
C MET A 143 4.50 -24.38 3.35
N PRO A 144 4.88 -24.92 2.16
CA PRO A 144 6.28 -25.22 1.88
C PRO A 144 7.16 -23.99 2.05
N LYS A 145 8.28 -24.12 2.76
CA LYS A 145 9.17 -23.00 3.12
C LYS A 145 9.54 -22.11 1.93
N ARG A 146 9.81 -22.70 0.76
CA ARG A 146 10.12 -21.97 -0.48
C ARG A 146 8.97 -21.06 -0.94
N VAL A 147 7.73 -21.52 -0.80
CA VAL A 147 6.51 -20.75 -1.13
C VAL A 147 6.30 -19.66 -0.08
N GLY A 148 6.51 -19.97 1.20
CA GLY A 148 6.46 -18.98 2.28
C GLY A 148 7.50 -17.86 2.12
N THR A 149 8.73 -18.19 1.70
CA THR A 149 9.78 -17.20 1.41
C THR A 149 9.37 -16.31 0.24
N TYR A 150 8.85 -16.89 -0.85
CA TYR A 150 8.35 -16.14 -1.99
C TYR A 150 7.24 -15.17 -1.58
N LEU A 151 6.21 -15.67 -0.88
CA LEU A 151 5.07 -14.86 -0.43
C LEU A 151 5.53 -13.67 0.41
N VAL A 152 6.42 -13.92 1.37
CA VAL A 152 6.94 -12.87 2.26
C VAL A 152 7.80 -11.86 1.51
N SER A 153 8.59 -12.29 0.51
CA SER A 153 9.39 -11.38 -0.31
C SER A 153 8.57 -10.47 -1.22
N SER A 154 7.32 -10.86 -1.53
CA SER A 154 6.40 -10.09 -2.37
C SER A 154 5.51 -9.12 -1.57
N LEU A 155 5.65 -9.08 -0.23
CA LEU A 155 4.87 -8.19 0.62
C LEU A 155 5.46 -6.78 0.64
N ASN A 156 4.57 -5.78 0.61
CA ASN A 156 4.93 -4.42 0.99
C ASN A 156 5.14 -4.37 2.51
N VAL A 157 6.38 -4.13 2.93
CA VAL A 157 6.78 -4.11 4.34
C VAL A 157 7.36 -2.75 4.70
N TYR A 158 7.06 -2.28 5.91
CA TYR A 158 7.68 -1.11 6.51
C TYR A 158 8.25 -1.54 7.86
N ASN A 159 9.52 -1.19 8.12
CA ASN A 159 10.22 -1.59 9.34
C ASN A 159 10.21 -3.11 9.63
N ASN A 160 10.27 -3.97 8.60
CA ASN A 160 10.12 -5.43 8.70
C ASN A 160 8.81 -5.90 9.34
N GLU A 161 7.77 -5.07 9.24
CA GLU A 161 6.42 -5.40 9.65
C GLU A 161 5.46 -5.29 8.48
N VAL A 162 4.37 -6.04 8.57
CA VAL A 162 3.30 -6.08 7.57
C VAL A 162 1.96 -5.77 8.22
N SER A 163 1.11 -5.04 7.50
CA SER A 163 -0.26 -4.76 7.91
C SER A 163 -1.25 -5.80 7.36
N ALA A 164 -2.42 -5.93 8.01
CA ALA A 164 -3.51 -6.76 7.51
C ALA A 164 -3.87 -6.41 6.05
N ARG A 165 -3.85 -5.12 5.72
CA ARG A 165 -4.14 -4.61 4.39
C ARG A 165 -3.13 -5.09 3.36
N SER A 166 -1.82 -4.99 3.66
CA SER A 166 -0.76 -5.42 2.73
C SER A 166 -0.87 -6.92 2.41
N LEU A 167 -1.27 -7.74 3.39
CA LEU A 167 -1.53 -9.17 3.19
C LEU A 167 -2.78 -9.41 2.35
N LEU A 168 -3.88 -8.69 2.62
CA LEU A 168 -5.10 -8.79 1.84
C LEU A 168 -4.87 -8.42 0.38
N CYS A 169 -4.12 -7.35 0.11
CA CYS A 169 -3.73 -6.96 -1.24
C CYS A 169 -2.96 -8.07 -1.96
N LEU A 170 -2.05 -8.77 -1.26
CA LEU A 170 -1.31 -9.88 -1.87
C LEU A 170 -2.23 -11.08 -2.18
N ILE A 171 -3.12 -11.44 -1.27
CA ILE A 171 -4.05 -12.57 -1.42
C ILE A 171 -5.12 -12.28 -2.48
N ALA A 172 -5.54 -11.02 -2.58
CA ALA A 172 -6.56 -10.55 -3.52
C ALA A 172 -6.07 -10.45 -4.97
N LYS A 173 -4.76 -10.38 -5.20
CA LYS A 173 -4.16 -10.35 -6.54
C LYS A 173 -4.34 -11.68 -7.25
N ARG A 174 -5.47 -11.83 -7.95
CA ARG A 174 -5.76 -12.97 -8.84
C ARG A 174 -4.75 -13.14 -9.97
N GLU A 175 -4.04 -12.09 -10.37
CA GLU A 175 -3.24 -12.09 -11.61
C GLU A 175 -1.89 -12.83 -11.51
N GLU A 176 -1.31 -13.06 -10.33
CA GLU A 176 0.00 -13.73 -10.23
C GLU A 176 -0.08 -15.26 -10.02
N PHE A 177 -1.22 -15.78 -9.59
CA PHE A 177 -1.39 -17.23 -9.34
C PHE A 177 -2.20 -17.96 -10.41
N GLY A 178 -2.66 -17.24 -11.46
CA GLY A 178 -3.67 -17.70 -12.42
C GLY A 178 -3.23 -17.80 -13.90
N LYS A 179 -1.93 -17.93 -14.19
CA LYS A 179 -1.45 -18.45 -15.49
C LYS A 179 -0.41 -19.55 -15.29
N VAL A 180 -0.80 -20.60 -14.59
CA VAL A 180 -0.20 -21.92 -14.78
C VAL A 180 -1.31 -22.79 -15.33
N LEU A 181 -1.26 -22.94 -16.66
CA LEU A 181 -1.98 -23.85 -17.57
C LEU A 181 -3.25 -24.54 -17.07
#